data_AF-A0A0D2LN87-F1
#
_entry.id   AF-A0A0D2LN87-F1
#
_cell.length_a   1.000
_cell.length_b   1.000
_cell.length_c   1.000
_cell.angle_alpha   90.00
_cell.angle_beta   90.00
_cell.angle_gamma   90.00
#
_symmetry.space_group_name_H-M   'P 1'
#
loop_
_entity.id
_entity.type
_entity.pdbx_description
1 polymer ?
#
loop_
_entity_poly.entity_id
_entity_poly.type
_entity_poly.pdbx_seq_one_letter_code
_entity_poly.pdbx_strand_id
1 'polypeptide(L)'
;MARDAPDGAGDGLVTAANAGQEVLQHFWDLASLDPAVRAKAVQALTDELLADQARHDAAAGQLLQDDQQQQQKAAPAKPAAGPAALAAALRRCSPAVSYALKRLARGLASGRDGARQGYAAALTILLTAAAGSGGGGGGAAPQGKGKGSKAGGGGGGGWLDLDGVLLLLEVSLPVTGSMKGS
;
A
#
# COMPACT_ATOMS: atom_id res chain seq x y z
N MET A 1 41.47 15.61 17.74
CA MET A 1 40.51 16.06 16.70
C MET A 1 39.68 14.85 16.30
N ALA A 2 38.61 14.58 17.04
CA ALA A 2 37.63 13.57 16.67
C ALA A 2 36.74 14.18 15.58
N ARG A 3 36.56 13.47 14.46
CA ARG A 3 35.52 13.81 13.48
C ARG A 3 34.61 12.60 13.33
N ASP A 4 33.36 12.91 13.63
CA ASP A 4 32.12 12.16 13.59
C ASP A 4 32.00 11.10 12.50
N ALA A 5 31.38 10.00 12.90
CA ALA A 5 30.75 9.03 12.02
C ALA A 5 29.52 9.66 11.34
N PRO A 6 29.19 9.28 10.10
CA PRO A 6 27.90 9.65 9.51
C PRO A 6 26.79 8.77 10.09
N ASP A 7 26.09 9.27 11.10
CA ASP A 7 24.72 8.88 11.42
C ASP A 7 23.81 9.36 10.28
N GLY A 8 23.26 8.41 9.53
CA GLY A 8 22.42 8.70 8.37
C GLY A 8 21.56 7.52 7.96
N ALA A 9 20.96 6.83 8.92
CA ALA A 9 19.84 5.92 8.68
C ALA A 9 18.61 6.73 8.27
N GLY A 10 18.63 7.27 7.04
CA GLY A 10 17.48 7.86 6.40
C GLY A 10 16.52 6.76 5.99
N ASP A 11 15.55 6.48 6.86
CA ASP A 11 14.35 5.69 6.60
C ASP A 11 13.87 5.98 5.17
N GLY A 12 13.77 4.95 4.33
CA GLY A 12 13.47 5.00 2.89
C GLY A 12 12.05 5.44 2.57
N LEU A 13 11.58 6.49 3.23
CA LEU A 13 10.24 7.04 3.15
C LEU A 13 10.06 7.73 1.80
N VAL A 14 9.32 7.11 0.88
CA VAL A 14 8.93 7.76 -0.37
C VAL A 14 7.94 8.88 -0.05
N THR A 15 8.30 10.10 -0.42
CA THR A 15 7.55 11.35 -0.27
C THR A 15 7.44 12.02 -1.64
N ALA A 16 6.58 13.01 -1.79
CA ALA A 16 6.51 13.77 -3.05
C ALA A 16 7.84 14.46 -3.42
N ALA A 17 8.70 14.72 -2.43
CA ALA A 17 9.99 15.39 -2.62
C ALA A 17 11.10 14.46 -3.12
N ASN A 18 10.93 13.13 -2.98
CA ASN A 18 11.91 12.13 -3.43
C ASN A 18 11.31 11.06 -4.37
N ALA A 19 10.00 11.10 -4.63
CA ALA A 19 9.36 10.29 -5.66
C ALA A 19 9.93 10.68 -7.03
N GLY A 20 10.31 9.68 -7.82
CA GLY A 20 10.78 9.90 -9.19
C GLY A 20 9.75 10.67 -10.02
N GLN A 21 10.22 11.44 -11.01
CA GLN A 21 9.35 12.19 -11.93
C GLN A 21 8.29 11.30 -12.58
N GLU A 22 8.64 10.07 -12.94
CA GLU A 22 7.73 9.05 -13.50
C GLU A 22 6.52 8.78 -12.59
N VAL A 23 6.76 8.61 -11.29
CA VAL A 23 5.69 8.36 -10.29
C VAL A 23 4.76 9.57 -10.17
N LEU A 24 5.32 10.79 -10.20
CA LEU A 24 4.51 12.02 -10.16
C LEU A 24 3.67 12.19 -11.44
N GLN A 25 4.24 11.84 -12.60
CA GLN A 25 3.55 11.90 -13.88
C GLN A 25 2.32 11.01 -13.89
N HIS A 26 2.39 9.79 -13.34
CA HIS A 26 1.22 8.92 -13.21
C HIS A 26 0.08 9.59 -12.44
N PHE A 27 0.35 10.29 -11.33
CA PHE A 27 -0.69 10.98 -10.57
C PHE A 27 -1.31 12.16 -11.30
N TRP A 28 -0.57 12.83 -12.18
CA TRP A 28 -1.11 13.86 -13.05
C TRP A 28 -1.99 13.26 -14.14
N ASP A 29 -1.55 12.16 -14.75
CA ASP A 29 -2.30 11.49 -15.83
C ASP A 29 -3.59 10.85 -15.30
N LEU A 30 -3.61 10.38 -14.05
CA LEU A 30 -4.85 9.96 -13.36
C LEU A 30 -5.89 11.09 -13.26
N ALA A 31 -5.44 12.35 -13.25
CA ALA A 31 -6.28 13.53 -13.22
C ALA A 31 -6.57 14.12 -14.61
N SER A 32 -6.12 13.47 -15.69
CA SER A 32 -6.35 13.92 -17.06
C SER A 32 -7.83 13.99 -17.39
N LEU A 33 -8.22 14.94 -18.25
CA LEU A 33 -9.60 15.00 -18.79
C LEU A 33 -9.85 13.90 -19.82
N ASP A 34 -8.80 13.39 -20.46
CA ASP A 34 -8.89 12.30 -21.43
C ASP A 34 -9.06 10.95 -20.71
N PRO A 35 -10.18 10.23 -20.92
CA PRO A 35 -10.40 8.92 -20.30
C PRO A 35 -9.38 7.87 -20.72
N ALA A 36 -8.82 7.93 -21.94
CA ALA A 36 -7.83 6.98 -22.41
C ALA A 36 -6.49 7.18 -21.68
N VAL A 37 -6.08 8.44 -21.48
CA VAL A 37 -4.90 8.78 -20.68
C VAL A 37 -5.08 8.31 -19.23
N ARG A 38 -6.26 8.55 -18.63
CA ARG A 38 -6.55 8.06 -17.27
C ARG A 38 -6.47 6.55 -17.17
N ALA A 39 -7.10 5.81 -18.08
CA ALA A 39 -7.10 4.34 -18.05
C ALA A 39 -5.69 3.76 -18.17
N LYS A 40 -4.86 4.32 -19.07
CA LYS A 40 -3.46 3.93 -19.22
C LYS A 40 -2.63 4.24 -17.97
N ALA A 41 -2.86 5.40 -17.35
CA ALA A 41 -2.19 5.79 -16.12
C ALA A 41 -2.57 4.91 -14.93
N VAL A 42 -3.84 4.50 -14.83
CA VAL A 42 -4.31 3.52 -13.83
C VAL A 42 -3.53 2.23 -13.99
N GLN A 43 -3.50 1.64 -15.19
CA GLN A 43 -2.79 0.39 -15.45
C GLN A 43 -1.30 0.49 -15.14
N ALA A 44 -0.62 1.49 -15.70
CA ALA A 44 0.82 1.68 -15.52
C ALA A 44 1.20 1.83 -14.04
N LEU A 45 0.48 2.68 -13.30
CA LEU A 45 0.74 2.89 -11.88
C LEU A 45 0.49 1.63 -11.06
N THR A 46 -0.62 0.92 -11.31
CA THR A 46 -0.92 -0.31 -10.54
C THR A 46 0.08 -1.41 -10.83
N ASP A 47 0.49 -1.59 -12.08
CA ASP A 47 1.47 -2.61 -12.46
C ASP A 47 2.84 -2.33 -11.82
N GLU A 48 3.29 -1.07 -11.86
CA GLU A 48 4.55 -0.67 -11.22
C GLU A 48 4.52 -0.89 -9.71
N LEU A 49 3.45 -0.48 -9.03
CA LEU A 49 3.31 -0.62 -7.58
C LEU A 49 3.18 -2.08 -7.13
N LEU A 50 2.47 -2.92 -7.90
CA LEU A 50 2.38 -4.35 -7.61
C LEU A 50 3.72 -5.05 -7.83
N ALA A 51 4.46 -4.67 -8.88
CA ALA A 51 5.82 -5.18 -9.10
C ALA A 51 6.79 -4.70 -8.02
N ASP A 52 6.66 -3.45 -7.54
CA ASP A 52 7.42 -2.94 -6.40
C ASP A 52 7.12 -3.69 -5.11
N GLN A 53 5.84 -3.97 -4.81
CA GLN A 53 5.48 -4.78 -3.67
C GLN A 53 6.06 -6.19 -3.76
N ALA A 54 5.93 -6.86 -4.91
CA ALA A 54 6.46 -8.22 -5.07
C ALA A 54 7.98 -8.27 -4.85
N ARG A 55 8.71 -7.24 -5.30
CA ARG A 55 10.16 -7.08 -5.03
C ARG A 55 10.43 -6.86 -3.54
N HIS A 56 9.63 -6.02 -2.88
CA HIS A 56 9.74 -5.77 -1.44
C HIS A 56 9.48 -7.05 -0.63
N ASP A 57 8.47 -7.83 -0.97
CA ASP A 57 8.16 -9.10 -0.30
C ASP A 57 9.26 -10.15 -0.52
N ALA A 58 9.82 -10.23 -1.73
CA ALA A 58 10.95 -11.10 -2.02
C ALA A 58 12.21 -10.72 -1.23
N ALA A 59 12.49 -9.42 -1.10
CA ALA A 59 13.60 -8.91 -0.29
C ALA A 59 13.37 -9.13 1.21
N ALA A 60 12.15 -8.89 1.71
CA ALA A 60 11.78 -9.14 3.10
C ALA A 60 11.87 -10.64 3.44
N GLY A 61 11.48 -11.52 2.53
CA GLY A 61 11.63 -12.97 2.67
C GLY A 61 13.09 -13.44 2.79
N GLN A 62 14.04 -12.68 2.25
CA GLN A 62 15.48 -12.95 2.39
C GLN A 62 16.05 -12.44 3.73
N LEU A 63 15.51 -11.37 4.30
CA LEU A 63 15.97 -10.76 5.56
C LEU A 63 15.39 -11.42 6.82
N LEU A 64 14.24 -12.11 6.71
CA LEU A 64 13.55 -12.76 7.83
C LEU A 64 14.27 -13.99 8.40
N GLN A 65 15.35 -14.49 7.78
CA GLN A 65 16.19 -15.53 8.40
C GLN A 65 17.08 -14.97 9.52
N ASP A 66 17.43 -13.68 9.52
CA ASP A 66 18.32 -13.07 10.51
C ASP A 66 17.56 -12.34 11.64
N ASP A 67 16.33 -11.88 11.42
CA ASP A 67 15.64 -10.92 12.33
C ASP A 67 14.70 -11.54 13.38
N GLN A 68 14.42 -12.86 13.31
CA GLN A 68 13.47 -13.51 14.24
C GLN A 68 13.89 -13.48 15.73
N GLN A 69 15.15 -13.15 16.05
CA GLN A 69 15.65 -13.09 17.42
C GLN A 69 15.39 -11.75 18.14
N GLN A 70 15.07 -10.65 17.43
CA GLN A 70 14.89 -9.33 18.06
C GLN A 70 13.43 -8.97 18.36
N GLN A 71 12.47 -9.59 17.67
CA GLN A 71 11.06 -9.21 17.75
C GLN A 71 10.32 -9.76 18.97
N GLN A 72 10.91 -10.69 19.74
CA GLN A 72 10.31 -11.24 20.96
C GLN A 72 10.56 -10.39 22.24
N LYS A 73 11.26 -9.26 22.15
CA LYS A 73 11.65 -8.42 23.32
C LYS A 73 10.99 -7.04 23.35
N ALA A 74 9.96 -6.77 22.54
CA ALA A 74 9.20 -5.53 22.62
C ALA A 74 7.91 -5.74 23.42
N ALA A 75 7.79 -5.03 24.55
CA ALA A 75 6.58 -4.99 25.36
C ALA A 75 5.38 -4.44 24.54
N PRO A 76 4.12 -4.80 24.88
CA PRO A 76 2.96 -4.27 24.19
C PRO A 76 2.87 -2.76 24.43
N ALA A 77 3.24 -1.98 23.41
CA ALA A 77 2.97 -0.56 23.39
C ALA A 77 1.45 -0.32 23.34
N LYS A 78 0.99 0.71 24.04
CA LYS A 78 -0.40 1.20 24.00
C LYS A 78 -0.93 1.22 22.56
N PRO A 79 -2.19 0.79 22.29
CA PRO A 79 -2.73 0.85 20.94
C PRO A 79 -2.62 2.28 20.43
N ALA A 80 -1.81 2.45 19.39
CA ALA A 80 -1.65 3.72 18.72
C ALA A 80 -2.97 4.06 18.02
N ALA A 81 -3.35 5.33 18.03
CA ALA A 81 -4.51 5.84 17.30
C ALA A 81 -4.04 6.75 16.15
N GLY A 82 -4.84 6.86 15.10
CA GLY A 82 -4.60 7.80 14.00
C GLY A 82 -3.34 7.48 13.19
N PRO A 83 -2.49 8.47 12.84
CA PRO A 83 -1.37 8.29 11.91
C PRO A 83 -0.37 7.19 12.30
N ALA A 84 -0.15 6.97 13.59
CA ALA A 84 0.75 5.93 14.09
C ALA A 84 0.15 4.52 13.91
N ALA A 85 -1.18 4.37 14.06
CA ALA A 85 -1.88 3.12 13.75
C ALA A 85 -1.82 2.82 12.24
N LEU A 86 -2.03 3.84 11.42
CA LEU A 86 -1.89 3.72 9.97
C LEU A 86 -0.46 3.32 9.56
N ALA A 87 0.55 3.93 10.17
CA ALA A 87 1.95 3.56 9.92
C ALA A 87 2.21 2.10 10.26
N ALA A 88 1.66 1.58 11.38
CA ALA A 88 1.75 0.18 11.74
C ALA A 88 1.04 -0.74 10.73
N ALA A 89 -0.16 -0.37 10.28
CA ALA A 89 -0.92 -1.12 9.28
C ALA A 89 -0.20 -1.22 7.91
N LEU A 90 0.49 -0.14 7.51
CA LEU A 90 1.23 -0.08 6.25
C LEU A 90 2.63 -0.71 6.33
N ARG A 91 3.07 -1.26 7.47
CA ARG A 91 4.43 -1.84 7.62
C ARG A 91 4.74 -2.99 6.65
N ARG A 92 3.72 -3.68 6.17
CA ARG A 92 3.86 -4.78 5.20
C ARG A 92 3.87 -4.29 3.75
N CYS A 93 3.54 -3.02 3.53
CA CYS A 93 3.59 -2.41 2.21
C CYS A 93 4.99 -1.85 1.94
N SER A 94 5.41 -1.89 0.67
CA SER A 94 6.60 -1.18 0.23
C SER A 94 6.43 0.33 0.49
N PRO A 95 7.53 1.08 0.62
CA PRO A 95 7.46 2.52 0.77
C PRO A 95 6.72 3.22 -0.37
N ALA A 96 6.90 2.75 -1.61
CA ALA A 96 6.22 3.30 -2.78
C ALA A 96 4.71 3.06 -2.72
N VAL A 97 4.28 1.85 -2.34
CA VAL A 97 2.84 1.54 -2.22
C VAL A 97 2.22 2.30 -1.06
N SER A 98 2.90 2.39 0.08
CA SER A 98 2.46 3.18 1.24
C SER A 98 2.22 4.65 0.88
N TYR A 99 3.13 5.23 0.08
CA TYR A 99 2.99 6.59 -0.43
C TYR A 99 1.82 6.71 -1.41
N ALA A 100 1.73 5.79 -2.37
CA ALA A 100 0.69 5.80 -3.39
C ALA A 100 -0.70 5.66 -2.77
N LEU A 101 -0.92 4.73 -1.85
CA LEU A 101 -2.20 4.54 -1.15
C LEU A 101 -2.67 5.83 -0.45
N LYS A 102 -1.77 6.50 0.27
CA LYS A 102 -2.05 7.79 0.94
C LYS A 102 -2.41 8.90 -0.05
N ARG A 103 -1.78 8.91 -1.22
CA ARG A 103 -2.03 9.91 -2.27
C ARG A 103 -3.31 9.61 -3.03
N LEU A 104 -3.57 8.34 -3.33
CA LEU A 104 -4.79 7.88 -3.98
C LEU A 104 -6.02 8.16 -3.12
N ALA A 105 -5.95 7.86 -1.82
CA ALA A 105 -7.00 8.17 -0.85
C ALA A 105 -7.31 9.67 -0.78
N ARG A 106 -6.28 10.54 -0.79
CA ARG A 106 -6.47 12.00 -0.88
C ARG A 106 -7.12 12.43 -2.21
N GLY A 107 -6.78 11.76 -3.31
CA GLY A 107 -7.32 12.03 -4.64
C GLY A 107 -8.84 11.80 -4.75
N LEU A 108 -9.43 10.97 -3.88
CA LEU A 108 -10.89 10.79 -3.80
C LEU A 108 -11.64 12.07 -3.42
N ALA A 109 -11.01 12.96 -2.65
CA ALA A 109 -11.56 14.25 -2.27
C ALA A 109 -11.36 15.35 -3.33
N SER A 110 -10.82 15.01 -4.51
CA SER A 110 -10.61 15.98 -5.59
C SER A 110 -11.92 16.59 -6.06
N GLY A 111 -11.96 17.91 -6.31
CA GLY A 111 -13.13 18.61 -6.85
C GLY A 111 -13.46 18.25 -8.32
N ARG A 112 -12.57 17.55 -9.04
CA ARG A 112 -12.73 17.20 -10.46
C ARG A 112 -13.24 15.75 -10.61
N ASP A 113 -14.39 15.55 -11.26
CA ASP A 113 -14.98 14.22 -11.49
C ASP A 113 -14.01 13.24 -12.17
N GLY A 114 -13.35 13.66 -13.26
CA GLY A 114 -12.40 12.82 -13.98
C GLY A 114 -11.23 12.36 -13.10
N ALA A 115 -10.74 13.23 -12.22
CA ALA A 115 -9.70 12.86 -11.27
C ALA A 115 -10.21 11.84 -10.25
N ARG A 116 -11.38 12.08 -9.64
CA ARG A 116 -11.98 11.13 -8.68
C ARG A 116 -12.10 9.72 -9.28
N GLN A 117 -12.51 9.61 -10.55
CA GLN A 117 -12.59 8.34 -11.27
C GLN A 117 -11.23 7.65 -11.39
N GLY A 118 -10.19 8.36 -11.85
CA GLY A 118 -8.84 7.79 -12.00
C GLY A 118 -8.26 7.34 -10.67
N TYR A 119 -8.34 8.20 -9.64
CA TYR A 119 -7.87 7.91 -8.29
C TYR A 119 -8.62 6.73 -7.65
N ALA A 120 -9.94 6.67 -7.78
CA ALA A 120 -10.76 5.58 -7.24
C ALA A 120 -10.49 4.25 -7.95
N ALA A 121 -10.33 4.26 -9.28
CA ALA A 121 -10.03 3.06 -10.05
C ALA A 121 -8.69 2.43 -9.63
N ALA A 122 -7.61 3.24 -9.59
CA ALA A 122 -6.30 2.78 -9.15
C ALA A 122 -6.31 2.28 -7.69
N LEU A 123 -6.98 3.00 -6.78
CA LEU A 123 -7.11 2.58 -5.39
C LEU A 123 -7.84 1.24 -5.26
N THR A 124 -8.95 1.05 -5.99
CA THR A 124 -9.75 -0.17 -5.94
C THR A 124 -8.93 -1.39 -6.39
N ILE A 125 -8.15 -1.25 -7.47
CA ILE A 125 -7.28 -2.32 -7.97
C ILE A 125 -6.23 -2.68 -6.92
N LEU A 126 -5.56 -1.69 -6.32
CA LEU A 126 -4.57 -1.93 -5.28
C LEU A 126 -5.18 -2.59 -4.03
N LEU A 127 -6.35 -2.12 -3.57
CA LEU A 127 -7.02 -2.71 -2.42
C LEU A 127 -7.47 -4.16 -2.68
N THR A 128 -7.92 -4.45 -3.89
CA THR A 128 -8.29 -5.81 -4.32
C THR A 128 -7.07 -6.73 -4.32
N ALA A 129 -5.92 -6.25 -4.82
CA ALA A 129 -4.66 -6.97 -4.73
C ALA A 129 -4.13 -7.06 -3.29
N ALA A 130 -4.42 -6.06 -2.45
CA ALA A 130 -4.00 -5.97 -1.06
C ALA A 130 -4.67 -6.97 -0.15
N ALA A 131 -5.96 -7.24 -0.35
CA ALA A 131 -6.74 -8.17 0.47
C ALA A 131 -6.31 -9.64 0.32
N GLY A 132 -5.50 -9.98 -0.68
CA GLY A 132 -5.06 -11.36 -0.93
C GLY A 132 -6.15 -12.20 -1.59
N SER A 133 -5.75 -13.00 -2.58
CA SER A 133 -6.61 -13.80 -3.44
C SER A 133 -7.55 -14.75 -2.70
N GLY A 134 -8.82 -14.36 -2.61
CA GLY A 134 -9.95 -15.22 -2.28
C GLY A 134 -11.08 -15.06 -3.30
N GLY A 135 -10.83 -15.34 -4.58
CA GLY A 135 -11.88 -15.29 -5.62
C GLY A 135 -11.34 -15.50 -7.02
N GLY A 136 -11.76 -16.58 -7.69
CA GLY A 136 -11.17 -17.07 -8.93
C GLY A 136 -11.65 -16.42 -10.23
N GLY A 137 -10.82 -16.57 -11.27
CA GLY A 137 -11.19 -16.58 -12.68
C GLY A 137 -10.67 -17.89 -13.29
N GLY A 138 -11.58 -18.75 -13.76
CA GLY A 138 -11.29 -20.12 -14.19
C GLY A 138 -10.81 -20.29 -15.64
N GLY A 139 -10.16 -21.44 -15.88
CA GLY A 139 -9.79 -21.95 -17.21
C GLY A 139 -9.02 -23.29 -17.19
N ALA A 140 -9.73 -24.39 -16.89
CA ALA A 140 -9.53 -25.80 -17.30
C ALA A 140 -8.26 -26.64 -16.95
N ALA A 141 -8.41 -27.50 -15.90
CA ALA A 141 -8.19 -28.97 -15.73
C ALA A 141 -7.07 -29.76 -16.49
N PRO A 142 -6.59 -30.96 -16.01
CA PRO A 142 -7.23 -31.87 -15.04
C PRO A 142 -6.39 -32.54 -13.92
N GLN A 143 -7.18 -33.08 -12.98
CA GLN A 143 -6.97 -34.03 -11.88
C GLN A 143 -5.65 -34.82 -11.74
N GLY A 144 -5.05 -34.69 -10.55
CA GLY A 144 -4.16 -35.68 -9.93
C GLY A 144 -4.56 -35.91 -8.46
N LYS A 145 -4.90 -37.15 -8.12
CA LYS A 145 -5.41 -37.59 -6.81
C LYS A 145 -4.22 -37.90 -5.88
N GLY A 146 -3.94 -37.04 -4.91
CA GLY A 146 -2.84 -37.22 -3.94
C GLY A 146 -3.31 -36.97 -2.50
N LYS A 147 -3.28 -38.03 -1.69
CA LYS A 147 -3.67 -38.06 -0.27
C LYS A 147 -2.57 -37.44 0.60
N GLY A 148 -2.97 -36.60 1.56
CA GLY A 148 -2.31 -36.45 2.86
C GLY A 148 -1.05 -35.57 2.90
N SER A 149 -1.20 -34.36 3.43
CA SER A 149 -0.20 -33.75 4.31
C SER A 149 -0.85 -32.68 5.18
N LYS A 150 -0.73 -32.87 6.49
CA LYS A 150 -1.00 -31.90 7.53
C LYS A 150 0.15 -30.87 7.46
N ALA A 151 -0.12 -29.65 7.05
CA ALA A 151 0.84 -28.53 7.08
C ALA A 151 0.10 -27.26 7.52
N GLY A 152 0.78 -26.48 8.36
CA GLY A 152 0.21 -25.47 9.24
C GLY A 152 -0.56 -24.35 8.56
N GLY A 153 -1.48 -23.77 9.34
CA GLY A 153 -2.10 -22.49 9.03
C GLY A 153 -1.05 -21.38 9.06
N GLY A 154 -0.46 -21.09 7.91
CA GLY A 154 0.23 -19.83 7.62
C GLY A 154 -0.74 -18.94 6.88
N GLY A 155 -1.14 -17.83 7.51
CA GLY A 155 -2.14 -16.92 6.96
C GLY A 155 -1.76 -16.42 5.57
N GLY A 156 -2.60 -16.71 4.58
CA GLY A 156 -2.67 -15.98 3.30
C GLY A 156 -3.22 -14.57 3.52
N GLY A 157 -2.67 -13.86 4.50
CA GLY A 157 -3.10 -12.54 4.91
C GLY A 157 -2.51 -11.53 3.96
N GLY A 158 -3.37 -10.90 3.19
CA GLY A 158 -3.09 -9.68 2.45
C GLY A 158 -2.16 -8.70 3.19
N TRP A 159 -1.50 -7.84 2.43
CA TRP A 159 -0.50 -6.88 2.91
C TRP A 159 -1.15 -5.61 3.48
N LEU A 160 -2.48 -5.50 3.37
CA LEU A 160 -3.32 -4.52 4.06
C LEU A 160 -4.66 -5.17 4.44
N ASP A 161 -5.03 -5.12 5.71
CA ASP A 161 -6.31 -5.59 6.23
C ASP A 161 -7.39 -4.49 6.20
N LEU A 162 -8.64 -4.85 6.49
CA LEU A 162 -9.76 -3.92 6.46
C LEU A 162 -9.62 -2.77 7.45
N ASP A 163 -9.11 -3.01 8.67
CA ASP A 163 -8.89 -1.94 9.65
C ASP A 163 -7.80 -0.98 9.14
N GLY A 164 -6.76 -1.51 8.50
CA GLY A 164 -5.76 -0.71 7.79
C GLY A 164 -6.35 0.17 6.69
N VAL A 165 -7.30 -0.34 5.90
CA VAL A 165 -8.01 0.45 4.87
C VAL A 165 -8.88 1.54 5.50
N LEU A 166 -9.60 1.22 6.57
CA LEU A 166 -10.43 2.21 7.27
C LEU A 166 -9.57 3.34 7.85
N LEU A 167 -8.44 3.00 8.49
CA LEU A 167 -7.47 3.97 8.99
C LEU A 167 -6.87 4.82 7.85
N LEU A 168 -6.61 4.22 6.69
CA LEU A 168 -6.10 4.94 5.52
C LEU A 168 -7.09 6.02 5.08
N LEU A 169 -8.37 5.67 4.98
CA LEU A 169 -9.43 6.60 4.57
C LEU A 169 -9.66 7.66 5.64
N GLU A 170 -9.72 7.29 6.91
CA GLU A 170 -9.93 8.22 8.04
C GLU A 170 -8.81 9.26 8.13
N VAL A 171 -7.55 8.84 7.98
CA VAL A 171 -6.40 9.76 8.06
C VAL A 171 -6.21 10.58 6.79
N SER A 172 -6.62 10.07 5.62
CA SER A 172 -6.36 10.71 4.33
C SER A 172 -7.49 11.60 3.82
N LEU A 173 -8.73 11.33 4.25
CA LEU A 173 -9.87 12.17 3.92
C LEU A 173 -10.05 13.19 5.04
N PRO A 174 -10.01 14.51 4.75
CA PRO A 174 -10.38 15.48 5.76
C PRO A 174 -11.84 15.24 6.15
N VAL A 175 -12.11 14.97 7.43
CA VAL A 175 -13.46 15.08 7.98
C VAL A 175 -13.88 16.52 7.74
N THR A 176 -14.75 16.76 6.76
CA THR A 176 -15.34 18.08 6.53
C THR A 176 -16.34 18.34 7.65
N GLY A 177 -15.82 18.61 8.86
CA GLY A 177 -16.56 19.22 9.94
C GLY A 177 -16.81 20.69 9.61
N SER A 178 -17.51 20.97 8.51
CA SER A 178 -18.13 22.27 8.28
C SER A 178 -19.55 22.21 8.85
N MET A 179 -19.63 22.24 10.18
CA MET A 179 -20.86 22.53 10.92
C MET A 179 -20.53 23.62 11.94
N LYS A 180 -20.21 24.81 11.45
CA LYS A 180 -20.22 26.01 12.27
C LYS A 180 -20.83 27.15 11.46
N GLY A 181 -22.12 27.40 11.72
CA GLY A 181 -22.82 28.56 11.20
C GLY A 181 -24.26 28.27 10.76
N SER A 182 -25.17 28.19 11.72
CA SER A 182 -26.54 28.71 11.61
C SER A 182 -26.96 29.18 12.99
#